data_AF-E3FCZ2-F1
#
_entry.id   AF-E3FCZ2-F1
#
_cell.length_a   1.000
_cell.length_b   1.000
_cell.length_c   1.000
_cell.angle_alpha   90.00
_cell.angle_beta   90.00
_cell.angle_gamma   90.00
#
_symmetry.space_group_name_H-M   'P 1'
#
loop_
_entity.id
_entity.type
_entity.pdbx_description
1 polymer ?
#
loop_
_entity_poly.entity_id
_entity_poly.type
_entity_poly.pdbx_seq_one_letter_code
_entity_poly.pdbx_strand_id
1 'polypeptide(L)'
;MPYPIDDATATALIALHPWTVARSAQPVQLAVETLLEAERARQGQPDKTGAFSALALTQGPLLKEEFDLSTHAHHDGWRVGAVIADVQAMISVNARFGFTVGDQVLQATVNSLASQFPGAKVVRIHPDAFAALLTPTSQLSVHADQRETTRARLAEDTAQLLPEDTRPEERPRHTVTLMELTVDQPSHWQVLGPLLWAELERAHVLERLGRTGDILQRRRIRLDGFVPAG
;
A
#
# COMPACT_ATOMS: atom_id res chain seq x y z
N MET A 1 -17.19 34.30 0.37
CA MET A 1 -18.57 33.81 0.15
C MET A 1 -18.51 32.29 0.13
N PRO A 2 -19.06 31.55 1.10
CA PRO A 2 -19.21 30.11 0.95
C PRO A 2 -20.19 29.84 -0.21
N TYR A 3 -19.79 29.05 -1.19
CA TYR A 3 -20.66 28.64 -2.29
C TYR A 3 -21.61 27.55 -1.77
N PRO A 4 -22.93 27.78 -1.67
CA PRO A 4 -23.85 26.76 -1.20
C PRO A 4 -23.91 25.60 -2.20
N ILE A 5 -23.89 24.36 -1.69
CA ILE A 5 -24.14 23.15 -2.46
C ILE A 5 -25.64 23.11 -2.80
N ASP A 6 -25.99 22.98 -4.06
CA ASP A 6 -27.39 22.86 -4.49
C ASP A 6 -27.94 21.43 -4.29
N ASP A 7 -29.26 21.29 -4.36
CA ASP A 7 -29.95 20.01 -4.12
C ASP A 7 -29.52 18.92 -5.12
N ALA A 8 -29.19 19.32 -6.36
CA ALA A 8 -28.71 18.41 -7.40
C ALA A 8 -27.34 17.82 -7.03
N THR A 9 -26.40 18.68 -6.60
CA THR A 9 -25.07 18.26 -6.16
C THR A 9 -25.15 17.44 -4.87
N ALA A 10 -26.00 17.84 -3.93
CA ALA A 10 -26.24 17.06 -2.70
C ALA A 10 -26.76 15.65 -3.02
N THR A 11 -27.70 15.54 -3.96
CA THR A 11 -28.23 14.25 -4.43
C THR A 11 -27.14 13.40 -5.10
N ALA A 12 -26.32 14.01 -5.96
CA ALA A 12 -25.22 13.31 -6.62
C ALA A 12 -24.16 12.80 -5.62
N LEU A 13 -23.82 13.59 -4.60
CA LEU A 13 -22.88 13.21 -3.54
C LEU A 13 -23.41 12.02 -2.72
N ILE A 14 -24.70 12.02 -2.37
CA ILE A 14 -25.34 10.90 -1.68
C ILE A 14 -25.35 9.66 -2.58
N ALA A 15 -25.62 9.81 -3.89
CA ALA A 15 -25.61 8.70 -4.84
C ALA A 15 -24.22 8.05 -4.98
N LEU A 16 -23.14 8.84 -4.91
CA LEU A 16 -21.76 8.33 -4.91
C LEU A 16 -21.39 7.62 -3.61
N HIS A 17 -21.96 8.04 -2.48
CA HIS A 17 -21.66 7.49 -1.15
C HIS A 17 -22.95 7.17 -0.36
N PRO A 18 -23.76 6.18 -0.80
CA PRO A 18 -25.10 5.95 -0.25
C PRO A 18 -25.09 5.54 1.23
N TRP A 19 -23.98 4.97 1.71
CA TRP A 19 -23.81 4.57 3.10
C TRP A 19 -23.74 5.76 4.08
N THR A 20 -23.49 6.99 3.63
CA THR A 20 -23.41 8.17 4.51
C THR A 20 -24.74 8.49 5.17
N VAL A 21 -25.85 8.21 4.49
CA VAL A 21 -27.23 8.37 5.00
C VAL A 21 -27.45 7.55 6.27
N ALA A 22 -26.88 6.35 6.33
CA ALA A 22 -27.02 5.47 7.49
C ALA A 22 -26.02 5.78 8.62
N ARG A 23 -24.95 6.55 8.34
CA ARG A 23 -23.81 6.73 9.26
C ARG A 23 -23.69 8.12 9.87
N SER A 24 -24.42 9.12 9.36
CA SER A 24 -24.33 10.49 9.87
C SER A 24 -25.67 11.22 9.81
N ALA A 25 -25.91 12.06 10.81
CA ALA A 25 -27.01 13.03 10.78
C ALA A 25 -26.79 14.14 9.73
N GLN A 26 -25.57 14.28 9.21
CA GLN A 26 -25.18 15.22 8.16
C GLN A 26 -24.55 14.46 6.97
N PRO A 27 -25.36 13.70 6.20
CA PRO A 27 -24.84 12.77 5.19
C PRO A 27 -24.13 13.45 4.02
N VAL A 28 -24.60 14.63 3.60
CA VAL A 28 -23.97 15.41 2.52
C VAL A 28 -22.59 15.87 2.94
N GLN A 29 -22.43 16.38 4.17
CA GLN A 29 -21.12 16.81 4.67
C GLN A 29 -20.14 15.64 4.73
N LEU A 30 -20.56 14.49 5.25
CA LEU A 30 -19.73 13.29 5.30
C LEU A 30 -19.35 12.80 3.89
N ALA A 31 -20.25 12.90 2.91
CA ALA A 31 -19.97 12.57 1.52
C ALA A 31 -18.92 13.51 0.90
N VAL A 32 -19.00 14.82 1.18
CA VAL A 32 -17.98 15.79 0.76
C VAL A 32 -16.63 15.49 1.40
N GLU A 33 -16.59 15.24 2.71
CA GLU A 33 -15.35 14.89 3.42
C GLU A 33 -14.71 13.62 2.84
N THR A 34 -15.51 12.59 2.58
CA THR A 34 -15.06 11.33 1.94
C THR A 34 -14.48 11.59 0.55
N LEU A 35 -15.13 12.42 -0.27
CA LEU A 35 -14.64 12.77 -1.60
C LEU A 35 -13.30 13.51 -1.53
N LEU A 36 -13.18 14.47 -0.61
CA LEU A 36 -11.95 15.24 -0.40
C LEU A 36 -10.80 14.35 0.11
N GLU A 37 -11.08 13.41 1.00
CA GLU A 37 -10.10 12.43 1.46
C GLU A 37 -9.65 11.51 0.32
N ALA A 38 -10.57 11.03 -0.52
CA ALA A 38 -10.23 10.21 -1.69
C ALA A 38 -9.36 10.97 -2.70
N GLU A 39 -9.66 12.25 -2.95
CA GLU A 39 -8.85 13.08 -3.87
C GLU A 39 -7.47 13.38 -3.29
N ARG A 40 -7.37 13.72 -2.00
CA ARG A 40 -6.08 13.87 -1.30
C ARG A 40 -5.25 12.60 -1.38
N ALA A 41 -5.88 11.45 -1.13
CA ALA A 41 -5.24 10.15 -1.26
C ALA A 41 -4.76 9.90 -2.69
N ARG A 42 -5.56 10.20 -3.72
CA ARG A 42 -5.18 10.08 -5.13
C ARG A 42 -3.99 10.98 -5.49
N GLN A 43 -3.92 12.19 -4.92
CA GLN A 43 -2.80 13.12 -5.11
C GLN A 43 -1.51 12.66 -4.41
N GLY A 44 -1.56 11.60 -3.60
CA GLY A 44 -0.41 11.07 -2.88
C GLY A 44 -0.28 11.63 -1.47
N GLN A 45 -1.34 12.14 -0.85
CA GLN A 45 -1.31 12.40 0.59
C GLN A 45 -1.36 11.06 1.35
N PRO A 46 -0.40 10.79 2.27
CA PRO A 46 -0.47 9.61 3.12
C PRO A 46 -1.70 9.62 4.03
N ASP A 47 -2.19 8.43 4.38
CA ASP A 47 -3.25 8.26 5.37
C ASP A 47 -2.75 8.54 6.80
N LYS A 48 -3.62 8.36 7.79
CA LYS A 48 -3.25 8.56 9.21
C LYS A 48 -2.13 7.65 9.68
N THR A 49 -1.92 6.50 9.01
CA THR A 49 -0.80 5.59 9.30
C THR A 49 0.50 6.01 8.61
N GLY A 50 0.48 7.03 7.76
CA GLY A 50 1.63 7.43 6.95
C GLY A 50 1.82 6.59 5.68
N ALA A 51 0.89 5.69 5.35
CA ALA A 51 0.93 4.91 4.13
C ALA A 51 0.22 5.64 2.99
N PHE A 52 0.75 5.54 1.78
CA PHE A 52 0.07 5.99 0.56
C PHE A 52 -1.08 5.05 0.22
N SER A 53 -2.19 5.62 -0.26
CA SER A 53 -3.35 4.85 -0.71
C SER A 53 -3.08 4.11 -2.02
N ALA A 54 -3.79 3.01 -2.23
CA ALA A 54 -3.92 2.35 -3.53
C ALA A 54 -4.33 3.33 -4.65
N LEU A 55 -5.12 4.35 -4.34
CA LEU A 55 -5.51 5.39 -5.31
C LEU A 55 -4.30 6.19 -5.79
N ALA A 56 -3.35 6.51 -4.90
CA ALA A 56 -2.11 7.19 -5.26
C ALA A 56 -1.30 6.36 -6.25
N LEU A 57 -1.25 5.04 -6.03
CA LEU A 57 -0.52 4.11 -6.87
C LEU A 57 -1.18 3.89 -8.23
N THR A 58 -2.51 3.67 -8.25
CA THR A 58 -3.24 3.22 -9.44
C THR A 58 -3.79 4.34 -10.30
N GLN A 59 -4.11 5.49 -9.71
CA GLN A 59 -4.78 6.62 -10.37
C GLN A 59 -4.02 7.94 -10.19
N GLY A 60 -3.01 7.93 -9.32
CA GLY A 60 -2.25 9.10 -8.88
C GLY A 60 -0.82 9.15 -9.43
N PRO A 61 -0.11 10.27 -9.22
CA PRO A 61 1.21 10.49 -9.79
C PRO A 61 2.35 9.78 -9.05
N LEU A 62 2.06 8.84 -8.14
CA LEU A 62 3.05 8.27 -7.20
C LEU A 62 4.27 7.63 -7.91
N LEU A 63 4.04 7.05 -9.10
CA LEU A 63 5.07 6.43 -9.93
C LEU A 63 5.52 7.31 -11.11
N LYS A 64 5.05 8.55 -11.21
CA LYS A 64 5.38 9.42 -12.34
C LYS A 64 6.89 9.67 -12.43
N GLU A 65 7.50 10.03 -11.31
CA GLU A 65 8.96 10.22 -11.23
C GLU A 65 9.73 8.93 -11.56
N GLU A 66 9.23 7.78 -11.12
CA GLU A 66 9.84 6.48 -11.41
C GLU A 66 9.80 6.15 -12.91
N PHE A 67 8.69 6.47 -13.55
CA PHE A 67 8.52 6.30 -14.98
C PHE A 67 9.43 7.25 -15.76
N ASP A 68 9.48 8.53 -15.38
CA ASP A 68 10.32 9.55 -16.03
C ASP A 68 11.81 9.16 -15.92
N LEU A 69 12.25 8.52 -14.85
CA LEU A 69 13.60 7.95 -14.75
C LEU A 69 13.78 6.71 -15.62
N SER A 70 12.76 5.86 -15.71
CA SER A 70 12.81 4.61 -16.47
C SER A 70 12.99 4.81 -17.98
N THR A 71 12.39 5.86 -18.54
CA THR A 71 12.49 6.21 -19.96
C THR A 71 13.88 6.72 -20.34
N HIS A 72 14.69 7.15 -19.37
CA HIS A 72 16.01 7.72 -19.60
C HIS A 72 17.18 6.83 -19.15
N ALA A 73 16.97 5.87 -18.23
CA ALA A 73 18.09 5.20 -17.53
C ALA A 73 18.10 3.65 -17.56
N HIS A 74 17.01 2.96 -17.94
CA HIS A 74 16.91 1.51 -17.71
C HIS A 74 16.84 0.68 -19.00
N HIS A 75 18.01 0.37 -19.56
CA HIS A 75 18.14 -0.58 -20.68
C HIS A 75 17.67 -2.00 -20.31
N ASP A 76 17.72 -2.36 -19.02
CA ASP A 76 17.30 -3.67 -18.49
C ASP A 76 15.83 -3.74 -18.02
N GLY A 77 15.06 -2.68 -18.23
CA GLY A 77 13.67 -2.54 -17.79
C GLY A 77 13.51 -1.84 -16.43
N TRP A 78 12.31 -1.31 -16.17
CA TRP A 78 11.96 -0.68 -14.90
C TRP A 78 11.83 -1.75 -13.81
N ARG A 79 12.75 -1.77 -12.85
CA ARG A 79 12.77 -2.76 -11.77
C ARG A 79 12.26 -2.14 -10.47
N VAL A 80 11.35 -2.84 -9.81
CA VAL A 80 10.81 -2.49 -8.49
C VAL A 80 10.82 -3.71 -7.58
N GLY A 81 11.42 -3.54 -6.39
CA GLY A 81 11.28 -4.50 -5.29
C GLY A 81 10.10 -4.13 -4.41
N ALA A 82 9.52 -5.11 -3.73
CA ALA A 82 8.51 -4.87 -2.70
C ALA A 82 8.68 -5.80 -1.52
N VAL A 83 8.53 -5.23 -0.33
CA VAL A 83 8.44 -5.95 0.95
C VAL A 83 7.04 -5.74 1.49
N ILE A 84 6.22 -6.79 1.44
CA ILE A 84 4.81 -6.75 1.82
C ILE A 84 4.67 -7.31 3.23
N ALA A 85 4.09 -6.54 4.14
CA ALA A 85 3.79 -6.95 5.51
C ALA A 85 2.27 -6.90 5.74
N ASP A 86 1.71 -8.01 6.19
CA ASP A 86 0.29 -8.18 6.51
C ASP A 86 0.12 -8.62 7.96
N VAL A 87 -0.66 -7.84 8.72
CA VAL A 87 -0.92 -8.11 10.14
C VAL A 87 -1.96 -9.22 10.25
N GLN A 88 -1.53 -10.40 10.68
CA GLN A 88 -2.40 -11.57 10.79
C GLN A 88 -3.49 -11.35 11.84
N ALA A 89 -4.72 -11.71 11.47
CA ALA A 89 -5.88 -11.74 12.36
C ALA A 89 -6.14 -10.39 13.07
N MET A 90 -6.09 -9.28 12.33
CA MET A 90 -6.32 -7.94 12.87
C MET A 90 -7.67 -7.79 13.61
N ILE A 91 -8.70 -8.53 13.18
CA ILE A 91 -9.99 -8.60 13.89
C ILE A 91 -9.82 -9.14 15.32
N SER A 92 -8.98 -10.17 15.50
CA SER A 92 -8.69 -10.74 16.82
C SER A 92 -7.87 -9.78 17.69
N VAL A 93 -6.93 -9.05 17.09
CA VAL A 93 -6.18 -7.97 17.77
C VAL A 93 -7.15 -6.90 18.29
N ASN A 94 -8.05 -6.41 17.43
CA ASN A 94 -9.05 -5.41 17.81
C ASN A 94 -10.02 -5.93 18.88
N ALA A 95 -10.45 -7.18 18.80
CA ALA A 95 -11.34 -7.79 19.79
C ALA A 95 -10.67 -7.92 21.17
N ARG A 96 -9.35 -8.15 21.19
CA ARG A 96 -8.59 -8.37 22.43
C ARG A 96 -8.12 -7.06 23.07
N PHE A 97 -7.59 -6.14 22.28
CA PHE A 97 -6.91 -4.94 22.79
C PHE A 97 -7.63 -3.62 22.44
N GLY A 98 -8.71 -3.68 21.66
CA GLY A 98 -9.47 -2.51 21.21
C GLY A 98 -8.92 -1.88 19.93
N PHE A 99 -9.78 -1.10 19.25
CA PHE A 99 -9.44 -0.45 17.97
C PHE A 99 -8.29 0.55 18.08
N THR A 100 -8.15 1.26 19.21
CA THR A 100 -7.05 2.20 19.41
C THR A 100 -5.68 1.52 19.36
N VAL A 101 -5.53 0.38 20.05
CA VAL A 101 -4.30 -0.43 19.97
C VAL A 101 -4.14 -1.00 18.57
N GLY A 102 -5.23 -1.41 17.94
CA GLY A 102 -5.19 -1.88 16.57
C GLY A 102 -4.65 -0.83 15.57
N ASP A 103 -5.15 0.39 15.66
CA ASP A 103 -4.68 1.52 14.83
C ASP A 103 -3.18 1.80 15.09
N GLN A 104 -2.74 1.71 16.34
CA GLN A 104 -1.32 1.83 16.71
C GLN A 104 -0.47 0.70 16.10
N VAL A 105 -0.96 -0.54 16.08
CA VAL A 105 -0.27 -1.68 15.44
C VAL A 105 -0.11 -1.46 13.93
N LEU A 106 -1.14 -0.95 13.25
CA LEU A 106 -1.06 -0.60 11.83
C LEU A 106 -0.06 0.54 11.60
N GLN A 107 -0.11 1.59 12.42
CA GLN A 107 0.85 2.70 12.38
C GLN A 107 2.29 2.23 12.61
N ALA A 108 2.53 1.36 13.60
CA ALA A 108 3.85 0.82 13.88
C ALA A 108 4.35 -0.08 12.75
N THR A 109 3.47 -0.82 12.09
CA THR A 109 3.82 -1.61 10.90
C THR A 109 4.33 -0.71 9.77
N VAL A 110 3.64 0.40 9.49
CA VAL A 110 4.08 1.38 8.48
C VAL A 110 5.39 2.07 8.88
N ASN A 111 5.51 2.50 10.14
CA ASN A 111 6.72 3.15 10.65
C ASN A 111 7.93 2.20 10.60
N SER A 112 7.72 0.93 10.98
CA SER A 112 8.75 -0.10 10.92
C SER A 112 9.23 -0.30 9.48
N LEU A 113 8.32 -0.46 8.52
CA LEU A 113 8.68 -0.56 7.10
C LEU A 113 9.44 0.68 6.60
N ALA A 114 8.96 1.88 6.93
CA ALA A 114 9.60 3.14 6.52
C ALA A 114 11.01 3.30 7.12
N SER A 115 11.21 2.86 8.36
CA SER A 115 12.52 2.90 9.03
C SER A 115 13.51 1.86 8.51
N GLN A 116 13.03 0.65 8.17
CA GLN A 116 13.84 -0.43 7.61
C GLN A 116 14.24 -0.15 6.15
N PHE A 117 13.38 0.55 5.41
CA PHE A 117 13.57 0.86 3.99
C PHE A 117 13.50 2.37 3.74
N PRO A 118 14.52 3.14 4.20
CA PRO A 118 14.52 4.59 4.07
C PRO A 118 14.47 5.01 2.60
N GLY A 119 13.53 5.90 2.25
CA GLY A 119 13.30 6.34 0.87
C GLY A 119 12.31 5.47 0.08
N ALA A 120 11.91 4.31 0.60
CA ALA A 120 10.84 3.53 0.02
C ALA A 120 9.47 4.19 0.25
N LYS A 121 8.58 4.10 -0.75
CA LYS A 121 7.19 4.53 -0.62
C LYS A 121 6.39 3.39 0.01
N VAL A 122 5.82 3.58 1.21
CA VAL A 122 4.97 2.56 1.85
C VAL A 122 3.53 2.73 1.39
N VAL A 123 2.99 1.75 0.66
CA VAL A 123 1.61 1.76 0.15
C VAL A 123 0.73 0.80 0.93
N ARG A 124 -0.54 1.15 1.15
CA ARG A 124 -1.55 0.27 1.74
C ARG A 124 -2.21 -0.57 0.64
N ILE A 125 -2.11 -1.89 0.76
CA ILE A 125 -2.69 -2.86 -0.21
C ILE A 125 -4.06 -3.36 0.24
N HIS A 126 -4.17 -3.71 1.52
CA HIS A 126 -5.42 -4.12 2.16
C HIS A 126 -5.58 -3.35 3.48
N PRO A 127 -6.73 -3.46 4.17
CA PRO A 127 -6.91 -2.80 5.47
C PRO A 127 -5.81 -3.11 6.50
N ASP A 128 -5.21 -4.29 6.42
CA ASP A 128 -4.17 -4.84 7.31
C ASP A 128 -2.85 -5.18 6.60
N ALA A 129 -2.73 -4.90 5.29
CA ALA A 129 -1.53 -5.20 4.50
C ALA A 129 -0.91 -3.96 3.85
N PHE A 130 0.41 -3.84 3.96
CA PHE A 130 1.22 -2.73 3.45
C PHE A 130 2.40 -3.24 2.65
N ALA A 131 2.90 -2.45 1.70
CA ALA A 131 4.14 -2.75 0.99
C ALA A 131 5.09 -1.56 0.95
N ALA A 132 6.33 -1.77 1.36
CA ALA A 132 7.41 -0.85 1.05
C ALA A 132 7.87 -1.08 -0.39
N LEU A 133 7.72 -0.07 -1.25
CA LEU A 133 8.14 -0.10 -2.65
C LEU A 133 9.59 0.37 -2.76
N LEU A 134 10.47 -0.56 -3.12
CA LEU A 134 11.89 -0.35 -3.38
C LEU A 134 12.07 0.01 -4.86
N THR A 135 11.67 1.22 -5.20
CA THR A 135 11.75 1.78 -6.56
C THR A 135 13.17 2.26 -6.88
N PRO A 136 13.53 2.51 -8.15
CA PRO A 136 14.86 2.97 -8.52
C PRO A 136 15.32 4.23 -7.76
N THR A 137 14.41 5.18 -7.50
CA THR A 137 14.69 6.40 -6.71
C THR A 137 15.11 6.10 -5.27
N SER A 138 14.59 5.04 -4.67
CA SER A 138 14.96 4.63 -3.30
C SER A 138 16.40 4.11 -3.22
N GLN A 139 16.99 3.69 -4.35
CA GLN A 139 18.29 3.02 -4.43
C GLN A 139 18.39 1.74 -3.58
N LEU A 140 17.23 1.17 -3.21
CA LEU A 140 17.13 -0.08 -2.47
C LEU A 140 16.82 -1.25 -3.42
N SER A 141 17.17 -2.45 -2.98
CA SER A 141 16.85 -3.69 -3.68
C SER A 141 16.28 -4.71 -2.70
N VAL A 142 15.42 -5.58 -3.22
CA VAL A 142 14.84 -6.67 -2.43
C VAL A 142 15.78 -7.88 -2.44
N HIS A 143 15.97 -8.49 -1.28
CA HIS A 143 16.84 -9.65 -1.10
C HIS A 143 16.12 -10.72 -0.26
N ALA A 144 16.35 -12.00 -0.59
CA ALA A 144 15.60 -13.11 0.01
C ALA A 144 15.81 -13.24 1.54
N ASP A 145 16.97 -12.82 2.05
CA ASP A 145 17.33 -12.80 3.46
C ASP A 145 16.56 -11.75 4.28
N GLN A 146 15.98 -10.74 3.63
CA GLN A 146 15.18 -9.70 4.29
C GLN A 146 13.90 -10.24 4.93
N ARG A 147 13.41 -11.41 4.51
CA ARG A 147 12.09 -11.90 4.93
C ARG A 147 12.00 -12.10 6.45
N GLU A 148 12.97 -12.82 7.01
CA GLU A 148 12.95 -13.14 8.43
C GLU A 148 13.35 -11.94 9.30
N THR A 149 14.35 -11.17 8.85
CA THR A 149 14.80 -9.97 9.57
C THR A 149 13.69 -8.92 9.63
N THR A 150 12.97 -8.71 8.53
CA THR A 150 11.80 -7.81 8.50
C THR A 150 10.70 -8.30 9.42
N ARG A 151 10.38 -9.61 9.40
CA ARG A 151 9.35 -10.18 10.27
C ARG A 151 9.70 -10.01 11.74
N ALA A 152 10.95 -10.31 12.12
CA ALA A 152 11.42 -10.17 13.49
C ALA A 152 11.33 -8.71 13.95
N ARG A 153 11.74 -7.77 13.10
CA ARG A 153 11.67 -6.34 13.43
C ARG A 153 10.24 -5.83 13.58
N LEU A 154 9.34 -6.23 12.68
CA LEU A 154 7.91 -5.91 12.78
C LEU A 154 7.29 -6.44 14.08
N ALA A 155 7.65 -7.66 14.48
CA ALA A 155 7.18 -8.25 15.72
C ALA A 155 7.71 -7.52 16.95
N GLU A 156 8.97 -7.08 16.92
CA GLU A 156 9.58 -6.28 17.99
C GLU A 156 8.88 -4.92 18.14
N ASP A 157 8.74 -4.18 17.04
CA ASP A 157 8.18 -2.83 17.03
C ASP A 157 6.70 -2.83 17.45
N THR A 158 5.92 -3.86 17.06
CA THR A 158 4.50 -3.96 17.44
C THR A 158 4.29 -4.51 18.85
N ALA A 159 5.21 -5.34 19.38
CA ALA A 159 5.10 -5.86 20.74
C ALA A 159 5.22 -4.75 21.81
N GLN A 160 5.93 -3.67 21.53
CA GLN A 160 6.09 -2.52 22.44
C GLN A 160 4.78 -1.75 22.68
N LEU A 161 3.77 -1.94 21.83
CA LEU A 161 2.46 -1.29 21.93
C LEU A 161 1.47 -2.07 22.79
N LEU A 162 1.80 -3.31 23.15
CA LEU A 162 0.91 -4.19 23.87
C LEU A 162 1.12 -4.06 25.38
N PRO A 163 0.10 -4.35 26.19
CA PRO A 163 0.26 -4.48 27.64
C PRO A 163 1.39 -5.46 28.02
N GLU A 164 2.14 -5.17 29.08
CA GLU A 164 3.32 -5.97 29.49
C GLU A 164 3.00 -7.44 29.78
N ASP A 165 1.77 -7.72 30.23
CA ASP A 165 1.27 -9.06 30.53
C ASP A 165 0.80 -9.85 29.29
N THR A 166 0.94 -9.27 28.09
CA THR A 166 0.53 -9.92 26.84
C THR A 166 1.39 -11.13 26.54
N ARG A 167 0.73 -12.29 26.51
CA ARG A 167 1.38 -13.58 26.23
C ARG A 167 1.92 -13.61 24.80
N PRO A 168 3.07 -14.27 24.54
CA PRO A 168 3.68 -14.30 23.21
C PRO A 168 2.75 -14.79 22.09
N GLU A 169 1.84 -15.72 22.38
CA GLU A 169 0.86 -16.25 21.43
C GLU A 169 -0.24 -15.24 21.06
N GLU A 170 -0.48 -14.23 21.88
CA GLU A 170 -1.49 -13.17 21.64
C GLU A 170 -0.91 -11.98 20.87
N ARG A 171 0.41 -11.94 20.66
CA ARG A 171 1.08 -10.83 19.96
C ARG A 171 0.73 -10.85 18.47
N PRO A 172 0.57 -9.68 17.82
CA PRO A 172 0.40 -9.59 16.38
C PRO A 172 1.53 -10.32 15.66
N ARG A 173 1.16 -11.07 14.63
CA ARG A 173 2.11 -11.76 13.74
C ARG A 173 2.01 -11.14 12.36
N HIS A 174 3.12 -11.18 11.63
CA HIS A 174 3.16 -10.63 10.28
C HIS A 174 3.46 -11.71 9.26
N THR A 175 2.63 -11.77 8.22
CA THR A 175 3.03 -12.41 6.97
C THR A 175 3.94 -11.44 6.23
N VAL A 176 5.17 -11.86 5.93
CA VAL A 176 6.11 -11.08 5.12
C VAL A 176 6.32 -11.76 3.79
N THR A 177 6.03 -11.04 2.70
CA THR A 177 6.21 -11.47 1.31
C THR A 177 7.25 -10.59 0.63
N LEU A 178 8.13 -11.19 -0.17
CA LEU A 178 9.11 -10.47 -0.97
C LEU A 178 8.82 -10.65 -2.45
N MET A 179 8.85 -9.56 -3.21
CA MET A 179 8.62 -9.57 -4.64
C MET A 179 9.62 -8.68 -5.37
N GLU A 180 10.06 -9.10 -6.54
CA GLU A 180 10.74 -8.27 -7.53
C GLU A 180 9.97 -8.31 -8.84
N LEU A 181 9.63 -7.13 -9.38
CA LEU A 181 9.01 -6.96 -10.68
C LEU A 181 9.96 -6.18 -11.59
N THR A 182 10.22 -6.70 -12.77
CA THR A 182 10.88 -5.97 -13.87
C THR A 182 9.88 -5.77 -15.00
N VAL A 183 9.69 -4.52 -15.43
CA VAL A 183 8.81 -4.16 -16.53
C VAL A 183 9.63 -3.62 -17.69
N ASP A 184 9.61 -4.34 -18.80
CA ASP A 184 10.25 -3.95 -20.05
C ASP A 184 9.33 -3.04 -20.85
N GLN A 185 9.91 -1.92 -21.34
CA GLN A 185 9.24 -0.97 -22.24
C GLN A 185 7.88 -0.49 -21.70
N PRO A 186 7.82 0.11 -20.50
CA PRO A 186 6.57 0.64 -19.98
C PRO A 186 6.05 1.77 -20.88
N SER A 187 4.76 1.75 -21.20
CA SER A 187 4.14 2.74 -22.08
C SER A 187 3.82 4.06 -21.36
N HIS A 188 3.39 3.99 -20.10
CA HIS A 188 3.05 5.16 -19.29
C HIS A 188 2.97 4.80 -17.79
N TRP A 189 3.19 5.77 -16.90
CA TRP A 189 3.07 5.56 -15.44
C TRP A 189 1.67 5.10 -15.01
N GLN A 190 0.62 5.53 -15.72
CA GLN A 190 -0.77 5.11 -15.48
C GLN A 190 -1.01 3.61 -15.72
N VAL A 191 -0.14 2.94 -16.47
CA VAL A 191 -0.19 1.49 -16.67
C VAL A 191 0.63 0.78 -15.59
N LEU A 192 1.75 1.36 -15.18
CA LEU A 192 2.63 0.80 -14.15
C LEU A 192 1.93 0.67 -12.79
N GLY A 193 1.14 1.66 -12.40
CA GLY A 193 0.41 1.66 -11.12
C GLY A 193 -0.51 0.46 -10.93
N PRO A 194 -1.53 0.28 -11.79
CA PRO A 194 -2.41 -0.89 -11.76
C PRO A 194 -1.67 -2.23 -11.93
N LEU A 195 -0.62 -2.28 -12.77
CA LEU A 195 0.19 -3.48 -12.96
C LEU A 195 0.92 -3.87 -11.67
N LEU A 196 1.60 -2.91 -11.05
CA LEU A 196 2.33 -3.12 -9.80
C LEU A 196 1.36 -3.53 -8.69
N TRP A 197 0.19 -2.87 -8.59
CA TRP A 197 -0.86 -3.26 -7.65
C TRP A 197 -1.28 -4.73 -7.82
N ALA A 198 -1.59 -5.15 -9.05
CA ALA A 198 -2.02 -6.52 -9.32
C ALA A 198 -0.93 -7.55 -8.98
N GLU A 199 0.34 -7.24 -9.26
CA GLU A 199 1.45 -8.12 -8.91
C GLU A 199 1.71 -8.18 -7.38
N LEU A 200 1.53 -7.07 -6.66
CA LEU A 200 1.57 -7.04 -5.19
C LEU A 200 0.47 -7.92 -4.59
N GLU A 201 -0.77 -7.77 -5.05
CA GLU A 201 -1.90 -8.61 -4.61
C GLU A 201 -1.63 -10.09 -4.91
N ARG A 202 -1.19 -10.41 -6.14
CA ARG A 202 -0.85 -11.77 -6.53
C ARG A 202 0.23 -12.37 -5.63
N ALA A 203 1.31 -11.62 -5.39
CA ALA A 203 2.41 -12.07 -4.55
C ALA A 203 1.93 -12.36 -3.12
N HIS A 204 1.16 -11.44 -2.54
CA HIS A 204 0.60 -11.56 -1.21
C HIS A 204 -0.35 -12.77 -1.08
N VAL A 205 -1.26 -12.97 -2.04
CA VAL A 205 -2.21 -14.09 -2.04
C VAL A 205 -1.49 -15.43 -2.15
N LEU A 206 -0.48 -15.56 -3.02
CA LEU A 206 0.29 -16.80 -3.15
C LEU A 206 1.04 -17.15 -1.86
N GLU A 207 1.60 -16.15 -1.18
CA GLU A 207 2.28 -16.36 0.10
C GLU A 207 1.30 -16.82 1.18
N ARG A 208 0.12 -16.20 1.27
CA ARG A 208 -0.94 -16.61 2.21
C ARG A 208 -1.46 -18.02 1.97
N LEU A 209 -1.46 -18.48 0.72
CA LEU A 209 -1.87 -19.84 0.36
C LEU A 209 -0.74 -20.87 0.53
N GLY A 210 0.46 -20.47 0.94
CA GLY A 210 1.62 -21.35 1.02
C GLY A 210 2.05 -21.91 -0.34
N ARG A 211 1.77 -21.17 -1.42
CA ARG A 211 2.01 -21.58 -2.81
C ARG A 211 3.28 -20.97 -3.41
N THR A 212 4.15 -20.43 -2.57
CA THR A 212 5.44 -19.87 -2.97
C THR A 212 6.51 -20.95 -2.90
N GLY A 213 7.01 -21.38 -4.06
CA GLY A 213 8.17 -22.28 -4.15
C GLY A 213 9.48 -21.58 -3.80
N ASP A 214 9.52 -20.25 -3.97
CA ASP A 214 10.68 -19.39 -3.70
C ASP A 214 10.35 -18.34 -2.64
N ILE A 215 11.35 -18.00 -1.82
CA ILE A 215 11.25 -16.94 -0.79
C ILE A 215 11.06 -15.55 -1.42
N LEU A 216 11.66 -15.30 -2.58
CA LEU A 216 11.57 -14.06 -3.34
C LEU A 216 10.88 -14.33 -4.69
N GLN A 217 9.67 -13.79 -4.85
CA GLN A 217 8.89 -13.95 -6.06
C GLN A 217 9.38 -12.98 -7.15
N ARG A 218 10.07 -13.51 -8.17
CA ARG A 218 10.56 -12.70 -9.29
C ARG A 218 9.63 -12.77 -10.50
N ARG A 219 9.37 -11.62 -11.12
CA ARG A 219 8.55 -11.50 -12.32
C ARG A 219 9.18 -10.52 -13.30
N ARG A 220 9.10 -10.86 -14.58
CA ARG A 220 9.44 -9.98 -15.68
C ARG A 220 8.26 -9.90 -16.64
N ILE A 221 7.85 -8.69 -16.98
CA ILE A 221 6.70 -8.40 -17.83
C ILE A 221 7.16 -7.47 -18.95
N ARG A 222 6.70 -7.73 -20.17
CA ARG A 222 6.98 -6.89 -21.33
C ARG A 222 5.69 -6.26 -21.82
N LEU A 223 5.67 -4.94 -21.96
CA LEU A 223 4.47 -4.18 -22.36
C LEU A 223 4.51 -3.69 -23.82
N ASP A 224 5.65 -3.86 -24.52
CA ASP A 224 5.86 -3.42 -25.91
C ASP A 224 5.36 -1.98 -26.16
N GLY A 225 5.57 -1.09 -25.19
CA GLY A 225 5.01 0.26 -25.21
C GLY A 225 5.59 1.20 -26.27
N PHE A 226 6.64 0.76 -26.98
CA PHE A 226 7.29 1.51 -28.05
C PHE A 226 7.09 0.79 -29.38
N VAL A 227 6.55 1.50 -30.38
CA VAL A 227 6.53 1.03 -31.77
C VAL A 227 7.95 1.14 -32.33
N PRO A 228 8.51 0.09 -32.98
CA PRO A 228 9.83 0.19 -33.60
C PRO A 228 9.87 1.35 -34.60
N ALA A 229 10.94 2.15 -34.56
CA ALA A 229 11.24 3.07 -35.66
C ALA A 229 11.57 2.21 -36.89
N GLY A 230 10.67 2.17 -37.86
CA GLY A 230 10.88 1.55 -39.16
C GLY A 230 11.90 2.30 -40.02
#